data_AF-A0AAQ4NNS3-F1
#
_entry.id   AF-A0AAQ4NNS3-F1
#
_cell.length_a   1.000
_cell.length_b   1.000
_cell.length_c   1.000
_cell.angle_alpha   90.00
_cell.angle_beta   90.00
_cell.angle_gamma   90.00
#
_symmetry.space_group_name_H-M   'P 1'
#
loop_
_entity.id
_entity.type
_entity.pdbx_description
1 polymer ?
#
loop_
_entity_poly.entity_id
_entity_poly.type
_entity_poly.pdbx_seq_one_letter_code
_entity_poly.pdbx_strand_id
1 'polypeptide(L)'
;MLFKQSEKSDWTAGCQQAACYLTPRMKKFLQNKKGRYSLRRGSRCPSKDFFLSMPSSNQAWPDEFGFQLGGSGPSYILSVEEGSSAHLAGLQAGDQVLELEGHNVSTLAPQAVVAIAQTQKNVPPSIGVVSRIQQMDIIPGPDGRFGFTIVGDCPLLVEDCSPCSPAGRAGLRAGDYVVEVDGVPVRQHEAAAAMIKASQGRTLRLGVLCLGPRQKHGVGAEDGQTGAEGARLDRKHKALEFNAR
;
A
#
# COMPACT_ATOMS: atom_id res chain seq x y z
N MET A 1 -72.56 19.20 -9.73
CA MET A 1 -72.35 17.81 -10.19
C MET A 1 -70.93 17.70 -10.75
N LEU A 2 -70.21 16.67 -10.27
CA LEU A 2 -69.05 15.98 -10.88
C LEU A 2 -67.68 16.68 -11.05
N PHE A 3 -66.81 16.28 -10.12
CA PHE A 3 -65.35 16.05 -10.14
C PHE A 3 -64.65 15.74 -11.48
N LYS A 4 -63.41 16.24 -11.66
CA LYS A 4 -62.11 15.54 -11.47
C LYS A 4 -60.94 16.52 -11.73
N GLN A 5 -60.03 16.72 -10.76
CA GLN A 5 -58.64 16.17 -10.68
C GLN A 5 -57.77 16.45 -11.93
N SER A 6 -56.48 16.72 -11.89
CA SER A 6 -55.43 16.93 -10.87
C SER A 6 -54.15 17.01 -11.71
N GLU A 7 -53.28 18.00 -11.53
CA GLU A 7 -51.87 17.80 -11.16
C GLU A 7 -51.11 19.12 -11.16
N LYS A 8 -50.11 19.16 -10.30
CA LYS A 8 -49.54 20.32 -9.64
C LYS A 8 -48.03 20.22 -9.83
N SER A 9 -47.42 21.37 -10.16
CA SER A 9 -46.13 21.87 -9.64
C SER A 9 -44.83 21.14 -10.00
N ASP A 10 -43.67 21.77 -10.19
CA ASP A 10 -43.24 23.17 -10.31
C ASP A 10 -41.73 23.16 -10.67
N TRP A 11 -41.32 24.05 -11.60
CA TRP A 11 -40.19 25.01 -11.56
C TRP A 11 -38.87 24.64 -10.83
N THR A 12 -37.75 24.38 -11.53
CA THR A 12 -36.72 25.26 -12.19
C THR A 12 -35.51 25.66 -11.33
N ALA A 13 -34.34 25.54 -11.99
CA ALA A 13 -33.10 26.34 -11.86
C ALA A 13 -32.32 26.21 -10.54
N GLY A 14 -30.99 26.16 -10.49
CA GLY A 14 -29.91 26.38 -11.46
C GLY A 14 -28.67 26.79 -10.64
N CYS A 15 -27.46 26.39 -11.05
CA CYS A 15 -26.23 27.19 -10.93
C CYS A 15 -25.01 26.37 -11.37
N GLN A 16 -24.32 26.94 -12.35
CA GLN A 16 -23.01 26.56 -12.86
C GLN A 16 -21.88 27.06 -11.94
N GLN A 17 -20.69 26.52 -12.21
CA GLN A 17 -19.35 27.03 -11.88
C GLN A 17 -18.75 26.66 -10.51
N ALA A 18 -17.87 25.65 -10.51
CA ALA A 18 -16.54 25.75 -9.90
C ALA A 18 -15.60 24.74 -10.59
N ALA A 19 -14.66 25.26 -11.38
CA ALA A 19 -13.52 24.54 -11.92
C ALA A 19 -12.27 24.86 -11.07
N CYS A 20 -11.21 24.06 -11.27
CA CYS A 20 -9.84 24.16 -10.73
C CYS A 20 -9.74 23.58 -9.30
N TYR A 21 -8.98 22.50 -9.02
CA TYR A 21 -7.57 22.27 -9.36
C TYR A 21 -7.27 20.80 -9.69
N LEU A 22 -6.62 20.59 -10.84
CA LEU A 22 -5.99 19.34 -11.27
C LEU A 22 -4.47 19.56 -11.28
N THR A 23 -3.71 18.60 -10.74
CA THR A 23 -2.32 18.24 -11.16
C THR A 23 -2.12 16.72 -10.91
N PRO A 24 -1.17 16.01 -11.55
CA PRO A 24 -1.51 15.24 -12.74
C PRO A 24 -1.11 13.74 -12.66
N ARG A 25 -2.05 12.84 -12.96
CA ARG A 25 -1.73 11.59 -13.68
C ARG A 25 -2.71 11.42 -14.82
N MET A 26 -2.45 12.15 -15.90
CA MET A 26 -3.19 12.01 -17.15
C MET A 26 -2.78 10.72 -17.85
N LYS A 27 -3.69 9.76 -17.95
CA LYS A 27 -3.84 8.90 -19.13
C LYS A 27 -5.32 8.70 -19.43
N LYS A 28 -5.82 9.49 -20.38
CA LYS A 28 -7.04 9.15 -21.15
C LYS A 28 -6.59 8.30 -22.33
N PHE A 29 -7.06 7.04 -22.38
CA PHE A 29 -7.19 6.34 -23.65
C PHE A 29 -8.46 5.48 -23.60
N LEU A 30 -9.56 6.06 -24.09
CA LEU A 30 -10.79 5.35 -24.41
C LEU A 30 -10.99 5.49 -25.91
N GLN A 31 -10.49 4.51 -26.67
CA GLN A 31 -10.95 4.23 -28.02
C GLN A 31 -11.25 2.74 -28.13
N ASN A 32 -12.53 2.44 -27.88
CA ASN A 32 -13.36 1.46 -28.55
C ASN A 32 -12.67 0.69 -29.70
N LYS A 33 -12.29 -0.57 -29.47
CA LYS A 33 -12.26 -1.61 -30.52
C LYS A 33 -12.76 -2.93 -29.96
N LYS A 34 -13.93 -3.31 -30.47
CA LYS A 34 -14.49 -4.68 -30.44
C LYS A 34 -13.41 -5.66 -30.93
N GLY A 35 -12.99 -6.58 -30.07
CA GLY A 35 -12.06 -7.65 -30.40
C GLY A 35 -12.46 -8.91 -29.64
N ARG A 36 -12.84 -9.95 -30.38
CA ARG A 36 -13.25 -11.26 -29.86
C ARG A 36 -12.12 -11.86 -29.02
N TYR A 37 -12.38 -12.20 -27.77
CA TYR A 37 -11.51 -13.07 -27.00
C TYR A 37 -12.07 -14.49 -27.03
N SER A 38 -11.35 -15.36 -27.72
CA SER A 38 -11.59 -16.80 -27.73
C SER A 38 -11.29 -17.39 -26.36
N LEU A 39 -12.24 -18.20 -25.88
CA LEU A 39 -12.10 -19.15 -24.79
C LEU A 39 -10.72 -19.85 -24.81
N ARG A 40 -9.94 -19.71 -23.74
CA ARG A 40 -9.00 -20.75 -23.31
C ARG A 40 -9.17 -21.01 -21.82
N ARG A 41 -9.62 -22.23 -21.53
CA ARG A 41 -9.74 -22.81 -20.20
C ARG A 41 -8.38 -22.78 -19.50
N GLY A 42 -8.34 -22.20 -18.31
CA GLY A 42 -7.20 -22.27 -17.39
C GLY A 42 -7.71 -22.07 -15.96
N SER A 43 -7.59 -23.12 -15.16
CA SER A 43 -7.55 -23.19 -13.69
C SER A 43 -8.36 -22.18 -12.88
N ARG A 44 -9.50 -22.67 -12.36
CA ARG A 44 -10.43 -21.99 -11.46
C ARG A 44 -9.73 -21.49 -10.17
N CYS A 45 -9.51 -20.19 -10.06
CA CYS A 45 -9.85 -19.49 -8.82
C CYS A 45 -11.38 -19.60 -8.66
N PRO A 46 -11.96 -19.67 -7.45
CA PRO A 46 -13.42 -19.72 -7.32
C PRO A 46 -13.98 -18.39 -7.83
N SER A 47 -14.37 -18.36 -9.11
CA SER A 47 -15.19 -17.32 -9.70
C SER A 47 -16.54 -17.36 -8.98
N LYS A 48 -16.66 -16.62 -7.89
CA LYS A 48 -17.95 -16.04 -7.60
C LYS A 48 -18.14 -14.99 -8.67
N ASP A 49 -19.06 -15.25 -9.59
CA ASP A 49 -19.64 -14.25 -10.48
C ASP A 49 -20.41 -13.22 -9.63
N PHE A 50 -19.70 -12.50 -8.76
CA PHE A 50 -20.18 -11.24 -8.26
C PHE A 50 -19.99 -10.26 -9.40
N PHE A 51 -21.07 -9.99 -10.13
CA PHE A 51 -21.31 -8.59 -10.44
C PHE A 51 -21.23 -7.87 -9.10
N LEU A 52 -20.07 -7.31 -8.75
CA LEU A 52 -19.86 -6.59 -7.50
C LEU A 52 -20.67 -5.31 -7.60
N SER A 53 -21.98 -5.43 -7.40
CA SER A 53 -22.86 -4.32 -7.13
C SER A 53 -22.32 -3.64 -5.88
N MET A 54 -22.27 -2.31 -5.89
CA MET A 54 -21.87 -1.53 -4.72
C MET A 54 -22.61 -2.04 -3.47
N PRO A 55 -21.89 -2.36 -2.37
CA PRO A 55 -22.53 -2.80 -1.14
C PRO A 55 -23.58 -1.80 -0.67
N SER A 56 -24.66 -2.27 -0.04
CA SER A 56 -25.75 -1.41 0.45
C SER A 56 -25.50 -0.88 1.86
N SER A 57 -24.47 -1.36 2.55
CA SER A 57 -24.11 -0.96 3.92
C SER A 57 -22.61 -1.09 4.16
N ASN A 58 -22.14 -0.50 5.26
CA ASN A 58 -20.74 -0.60 5.68
C ASN A 58 -20.46 -1.79 6.62
N GLN A 59 -21.44 -2.66 6.94
CA GLN A 59 -21.27 -3.68 7.98
C GLN A 59 -20.15 -4.69 7.69
N ALA A 60 -19.90 -5.01 6.42
CA ALA A 60 -18.81 -5.88 6.00
C ALA A 60 -17.66 -5.11 5.33
N TRP A 61 -17.51 -3.82 5.66
CA TRP A 61 -16.32 -3.06 5.30
C TRP A 61 -15.10 -3.60 6.06
N PRO A 62 -13.93 -3.77 5.41
CA PRO A 62 -13.59 -3.39 4.04
C PRO A 62 -13.78 -4.53 3.01
N ASP A 63 -13.96 -5.77 3.47
CA ASP A 63 -13.91 -6.97 2.63
C ASP A 63 -14.96 -6.97 1.51
N GLU A 64 -16.20 -6.56 1.80
CA GLU A 64 -17.29 -6.51 0.80
C GLU A 64 -17.10 -5.40 -0.23
N PHE A 65 -16.26 -4.40 0.09
CA PHE A 65 -15.84 -3.38 -0.87
C PHE A 65 -14.65 -3.83 -1.73
N GLY A 66 -14.13 -5.03 -1.44
CA GLY A 66 -13.08 -5.72 -2.20
C GLY A 66 -11.68 -5.20 -1.92
N PHE A 67 -11.34 -4.93 -0.66
CA PHE A 67 -9.97 -4.62 -0.25
C PHE A 67 -9.68 -5.05 1.19
N GLN A 68 -8.40 -5.19 1.53
CA GLN A 68 -7.94 -5.59 2.86
C GLN A 68 -7.05 -4.52 3.49
N LEU A 69 -7.16 -4.39 4.81
CA LEU A 69 -6.33 -3.51 5.62
C LEU A 69 -5.30 -4.29 6.43
N GLY A 70 -4.16 -3.67 6.69
CA GLY A 70 -3.11 -4.20 7.56
C GLY A 70 -2.29 -3.10 8.23
N GLY A 71 -1.33 -3.52 9.06
CA GLY A 71 -0.51 -2.65 9.90
C GLY A 71 -0.86 -2.79 11.39
N SER A 72 0.04 -2.30 12.24
CA SER A 72 -0.04 -2.41 13.71
C SER A 72 -0.13 -1.03 14.40
N GLY A 73 -0.61 -0.04 13.66
CA GLY A 73 -0.62 1.38 14.03
C GLY A 73 -1.20 2.12 12.86
N PRO A 74 -0.43 2.81 12.00
CA PRO A 74 -0.94 3.25 10.71
C PRO A 74 -1.55 2.09 9.91
N SER A 75 -2.71 2.33 9.32
CA SER A 75 -3.43 1.36 8.49
C SER A 75 -3.07 1.51 7.02
N TYR A 76 -2.82 0.39 6.36
CA TYR A 76 -2.46 0.34 4.93
C TYR A 76 -3.37 -0.60 4.17
N ILE A 77 -3.66 -0.26 2.92
CA ILE A 77 -4.34 -1.12 1.96
C ILE A 77 -3.34 -2.19 1.52
N LEU A 78 -3.60 -3.45 1.87
CA LEU A 78 -2.72 -4.57 1.53
C LEU A 78 -3.05 -5.18 0.17
N SER A 79 -4.33 -5.28 -0.15
CA SER A 79 -4.81 -5.86 -1.39
C SER A 79 -6.11 -5.17 -1.81
N VAL A 80 -6.35 -5.12 -3.12
CA VAL A 80 -7.58 -4.59 -3.72
C VAL A 80 -8.00 -5.56 -4.82
N GLU A 81 -9.21 -6.09 -4.74
CA GLU A 81 -9.78 -6.99 -5.74
C GLU A 81 -10.06 -6.23 -7.05
N GLU A 82 -9.75 -6.83 -8.19
CA GLU A 82 -9.98 -6.18 -9.48
C GLU A 82 -11.48 -6.12 -9.80
N GLY A 83 -11.96 -4.95 -10.21
CA GLY A 83 -13.38 -4.71 -10.53
C GLY A 83 -14.27 -4.43 -9.32
N SER A 84 -13.72 -4.44 -8.10
CA SER A 84 -14.45 -4.08 -6.88
C SER A 84 -14.76 -2.58 -6.80
N SER A 85 -15.65 -2.19 -5.89
CA SER A 85 -15.92 -0.78 -5.60
C SER A 85 -14.65 -0.01 -5.19
N ALA A 86 -13.77 -0.64 -4.41
CA ALA A 86 -12.51 -0.03 -4.01
C ALA A 86 -11.57 0.19 -5.21
N HIS A 87 -11.48 -0.79 -6.11
CA HIS A 87 -10.69 -0.65 -7.34
C HIS A 87 -11.24 0.46 -8.24
N LEU A 88 -12.56 0.52 -8.42
CA LEU A 88 -13.22 1.56 -9.23
C LEU A 88 -13.08 2.96 -8.61
N ALA A 89 -13.01 3.05 -7.28
CA ALA A 89 -12.68 4.28 -6.56
C ALA A 89 -11.20 4.70 -6.70
N GLY A 90 -10.35 3.82 -7.25
CA GLY A 90 -8.94 4.07 -7.47
C GLY A 90 -8.03 3.75 -6.28
N LEU A 91 -8.53 3.02 -5.27
CA LEU A 91 -7.68 2.54 -4.18
C LEU A 91 -6.65 1.55 -4.71
N GLN A 92 -5.42 1.66 -4.22
CA GLN A 92 -4.33 0.76 -4.61
C GLN A 92 -3.71 0.09 -3.38
N ALA A 93 -3.19 -1.12 -3.56
CA ALA A 93 -2.35 -1.74 -2.54
C ALA A 93 -1.10 -0.87 -2.31
N GLY A 94 -0.64 -0.77 -1.05
CA GLY A 94 0.46 0.11 -0.67
C GLY A 94 0.06 1.52 -0.24
N ASP A 95 -1.24 1.86 -0.29
CA ASP A 95 -1.76 3.13 0.19
C ASP A 95 -1.94 3.12 1.71
N GLN A 96 -1.53 4.19 2.40
CA GLN A 96 -1.84 4.42 3.80
C GLN A 96 -3.16 5.20 3.93
N VAL A 97 -4.02 4.75 4.84
CA VAL A 97 -5.23 5.47 5.22
C VAL A 97 -4.87 6.61 6.18
N LEU A 98 -5.19 7.84 5.78
CA LEU A 98 -4.93 9.04 6.57
C LEU A 98 -6.21 9.61 7.18
N GLU A 99 -7.32 9.54 6.44
CA GLU A 99 -8.59 10.14 6.83
C GLU A 99 -9.76 9.22 6.50
N LEU A 100 -10.81 9.28 7.33
CA LEU A 100 -12.08 8.61 7.09
C LEU A 100 -13.23 9.54 7.47
N GLU A 101 -14.08 9.91 6.49
CA GLU A 101 -15.17 10.89 6.66
C GLU A 101 -14.69 12.19 7.35
N GLY A 102 -13.51 12.69 6.95
CA GLY A 102 -12.90 13.89 7.51
C GLY A 102 -12.24 13.73 8.89
N HIS A 103 -12.26 12.54 9.49
CA HIS A 103 -11.55 12.24 10.73
C HIS A 103 -10.14 11.75 10.45
N ASN A 104 -9.14 12.29 11.12
CA ASN A 104 -7.77 11.79 11.02
C ASN A 104 -7.67 10.39 11.66
N VAL A 105 -7.26 9.41 10.86
CA VAL A 105 -7.04 8.02 11.28
C VAL A 105 -5.62 7.53 10.99
N SER A 106 -4.70 8.46 10.71
CA SER A 106 -3.36 8.17 10.19
C SER A 106 -2.50 7.27 11.08
N THR A 107 -2.77 7.24 12.39
CA THR A 107 -2.06 6.44 13.39
C THR A 107 -2.89 5.25 13.92
N LEU A 108 -4.14 5.12 13.48
CA LEU A 108 -5.09 4.15 14.02
C LEU A 108 -4.94 2.79 13.35
N ALA A 109 -4.91 1.75 14.20
CA ALA A 109 -4.83 0.36 13.78
C ALA A 109 -6.05 -0.04 12.92
N PRO A 110 -5.91 -1.06 12.05
CA PRO A 110 -6.97 -1.47 11.13
C PRO A 110 -8.32 -1.68 11.81
N GLN A 111 -8.34 -2.34 12.98
CA GLN A 111 -9.57 -2.62 13.71
C GLN A 111 -10.32 -1.35 14.12
N ALA A 112 -9.60 -0.29 14.50
CA ALA A 112 -10.21 0.99 14.85
C ALA A 112 -10.75 1.71 13.59
N VAL A 113 -10.01 1.68 12.48
CA VAL A 113 -10.47 2.25 11.20
C VAL A 113 -11.75 1.53 10.72
N VAL A 114 -11.78 0.21 10.80
CA VAL A 114 -12.95 -0.61 10.48
C VAL A 114 -14.15 -0.25 11.34
N ALA A 115 -13.97 -0.14 12.66
CA ALA A 115 -15.04 0.24 13.56
C ALA A 115 -15.61 1.64 13.22
N ILE A 116 -14.75 2.61 12.91
CA ILE A 116 -15.21 3.95 12.49
C ILE A 116 -15.99 3.85 11.18
N ALA A 117 -15.47 3.14 10.17
CA ALA A 117 -16.11 2.97 8.86
C ALA A 117 -17.52 2.35 8.96
N GLN A 118 -17.67 1.30 9.78
CA GLN A 118 -18.92 0.58 9.97
C GLN A 118 -20.02 1.43 10.61
N THR A 119 -19.66 2.47 11.37
CA THR A 119 -20.62 3.40 11.98
C THR A 119 -21.09 4.51 11.03
N GLN A 120 -20.43 4.69 9.89
CA GLN A 120 -20.76 5.75 8.94
C GLN A 120 -22.04 5.44 8.18
N LYS A 121 -22.84 6.48 7.92
CA LYS A 121 -24.08 6.40 7.14
C LYS A 121 -23.86 6.49 5.64
N ASN A 122 -22.74 7.08 5.22
CA ASN A 122 -22.35 7.19 3.81
C ASN A 122 -21.81 5.85 3.32
N VAL A 123 -22.30 5.40 2.17
CA VAL A 123 -21.92 4.12 1.55
C VAL A 123 -21.52 4.39 0.09
N PRO A 124 -20.25 4.19 -0.29
CA PRO A 124 -19.09 3.93 0.58
C PRO A 124 -18.73 5.13 1.47
N PRO A 125 -18.00 4.92 2.58
CA PRO A 125 -17.41 6.02 3.32
C PRO A 125 -16.30 6.69 2.49
N SER A 126 -16.15 7.99 2.64
CA SER A 126 -15.06 8.79 2.09
C SER A 126 -13.76 8.46 2.81
N ILE A 127 -12.74 8.04 2.05
CA ILE A 127 -11.44 7.63 2.58
C ILE A 127 -10.36 8.48 1.92
N GLY A 128 -9.54 9.14 2.74
CA GLY A 128 -8.34 9.84 2.30
C GLY A 128 -7.12 8.93 2.41
N VAL A 129 -6.44 8.68 1.29
CA VAL A 129 -5.27 7.79 1.23
C VAL A 129 -4.05 8.46 0.59
N VAL A 130 -2.86 7.95 0.93
CA VAL A 130 -1.59 8.32 0.29
C VAL A 130 -0.72 7.10 0.06
N SER A 131 -0.19 6.94 -1.15
CA SER A 131 0.75 5.86 -1.47
C SER A 131 2.02 5.94 -0.64
N ARG A 132 2.39 4.82 -0.01
CA ARG A 132 3.62 4.66 0.78
C ARG A 132 4.60 3.65 0.20
N ILE A 133 4.34 3.21 -1.03
CA ILE A 133 5.24 2.32 -1.76
C ILE A 133 6.59 3.01 -1.96
N GLN A 134 7.65 2.33 -1.57
CA GLN A 134 9.02 2.75 -1.81
C GLN A 134 9.57 1.98 -3.01
N GLN A 135 10.05 2.73 -4.00
CA GLN A 135 10.75 2.14 -5.14
C GLN A 135 12.21 1.89 -4.77
N MET A 136 12.68 0.68 -5.00
CA MET A 136 14.07 0.28 -4.77
C MET A 136 14.64 -0.44 -5.99
N ASP A 137 15.86 -0.06 -6.37
CA ASP A 137 16.59 -0.68 -7.47
C ASP A 137 17.66 -1.62 -6.89
N ILE A 138 17.53 -2.91 -7.17
CA ILE A 138 18.42 -3.95 -6.66
C ILE A 138 19.29 -4.44 -7.81
N ILE A 139 20.60 -4.21 -7.70
CA ILE A 139 21.59 -4.73 -8.65
C ILE A 139 21.86 -6.20 -8.28
N PRO A 140 21.80 -7.15 -9.21
CA PRO A 140 22.02 -8.56 -8.89
C PRO A 140 23.48 -8.85 -8.51
N GLY A 141 23.65 -9.91 -7.72
CA GLY A 141 24.98 -10.42 -7.35
C GLY A 141 25.68 -11.15 -8.51
N PRO A 142 26.94 -11.57 -8.32
CA PRO A 142 27.70 -12.34 -9.33
C PRO A 142 27.04 -13.64 -9.75
N ASP A 143 26.19 -14.20 -8.90
CA ASP A 143 25.39 -15.41 -9.12
C ASP A 143 24.03 -15.14 -9.81
N GLY A 144 23.75 -13.87 -10.15
CA GLY A 144 22.49 -13.43 -10.72
C GLY A 144 21.33 -13.42 -9.72
N ARG A 145 21.59 -13.63 -8.41
CA ARG A 145 20.56 -13.65 -7.37
C ARG A 145 20.53 -12.33 -6.60
N PHE A 146 19.39 -12.09 -5.95
CA PHE A 146 19.16 -10.89 -5.14
C PHE A 146 19.23 -11.16 -3.63
N GLY A 147 19.05 -12.42 -3.19
CA GLY A 147 19.25 -12.88 -1.81
C GLY A 147 18.11 -12.59 -0.83
N PHE A 148 16.87 -12.68 -1.30
CA PHE A 148 15.65 -12.64 -0.49
C PHE A 148 14.66 -13.73 -0.95
N THR A 149 13.72 -14.08 -0.08
CA THR A 149 12.60 -14.99 -0.37
C THR A 149 11.27 -14.27 -0.17
N ILE A 150 10.30 -14.58 -1.02
CA ILE A 150 8.93 -14.04 -0.93
C ILE A 150 7.94 -15.19 -0.78
N VAL A 151 6.90 -14.96 0.01
CA VAL A 151 5.82 -15.93 0.30
C VAL A 151 4.46 -15.23 0.34
N GLY A 152 3.39 -16.04 0.37
CA GLY A 152 2.01 -15.57 0.44
C GLY A 152 1.38 -15.25 -0.91
N ASP A 153 0.07 -15.04 -0.92
CA ASP A 153 -0.71 -14.72 -2.12
C ASP A 153 -1.66 -13.55 -1.80
N CYS A 154 -1.22 -12.31 -2.10
CA CYS A 154 -1.92 -11.05 -1.81
C CYS A 154 -2.06 -10.69 -0.31
N PRO A 155 -1.15 -9.85 0.25
CA PRO A 155 0.07 -9.29 -0.34
C PRO A 155 1.25 -10.28 -0.31
N LEU A 156 2.27 -10.04 -1.15
CA LEU A 156 3.52 -10.81 -1.12
C LEU A 156 4.41 -10.33 0.01
N LEU A 157 4.73 -11.22 0.93
CA LEU A 157 5.57 -10.94 2.10
C LEU A 157 7.01 -11.36 1.82
N VAL A 158 7.97 -10.52 2.18
CA VAL A 158 9.38 -10.92 2.27
C VAL A 158 9.54 -11.75 3.53
N GLU A 159 9.74 -13.05 3.37
CA GLU A 159 9.91 -14.00 4.49
C GLU A 159 11.31 -13.88 5.08
N ASP A 160 12.33 -13.92 4.22
CA ASP A 160 13.72 -13.79 4.61
C ASP A 160 14.50 -12.89 3.63
N CYS A 161 15.48 -12.17 4.17
CA CYS A 161 16.37 -11.33 3.39
C CYS A 161 17.74 -11.27 4.07
N SER A 162 18.77 -11.76 3.38
CA SER A 162 20.12 -11.74 3.94
C SER A 162 20.67 -10.30 3.95
N PRO A 163 21.20 -9.80 5.08
CA PRO A 163 21.70 -8.42 5.18
C PRO A 163 22.90 -8.16 4.27
N CYS A 164 23.69 -9.20 3.98
CA CYS A 164 24.84 -9.14 3.09
C CYS A 164 24.48 -9.42 1.62
N SER A 165 23.20 -9.61 1.29
CA SER A 165 22.75 -9.77 -0.09
C SER A 165 22.59 -8.42 -0.79
N PRO A 166 22.51 -8.40 -2.13
CA PRO A 166 22.16 -7.18 -2.84
C PRO A 166 20.83 -6.56 -2.40
N ALA A 167 19.81 -7.38 -2.12
CA ALA A 167 18.52 -6.89 -1.63
C ALA A 167 18.61 -6.28 -0.22
N GLY A 168 19.36 -6.93 0.68
CA GLY A 168 19.63 -6.40 2.02
C GLY A 168 20.39 -5.07 1.98
N ARG A 169 21.38 -4.95 1.08
CA ARG A 169 22.11 -3.69 0.83
C ARG A 169 21.24 -2.59 0.24
N ALA A 170 20.26 -2.93 -0.60
CA ALA A 170 19.25 -2.00 -1.09
C ALA A 170 18.23 -1.57 0.00
N GLY A 171 18.23 -2.24 1.15
CA GLY A 171 17.41 -1.92 2.31
C GLY A 171 16.13 -2.75 2.44
N LEU A 172 15.96 -3.79 1.62
CA LEU A 172 14.86 -4.75 1.76
C LEU A 172 15.05 -5.58 3.04
N ARG A 173 13.97 -5.82 3.79
CA ARG A 173 14.01 -6.61 5.02
C ARG A 173 12.90 -7.64 5.06
N ALA A 174 13.10 -8.70 5.83
CA ALA A 174 12.03 -9.60 6.21
C ALA A 174 10.90 -8.81 6.91
N GLY A 175 9.65 -9.11 6.57
CA GLY A 175 8.47 -8.38 7.05
C GLY A 175 8.01 -7.24 6.13
N ASP A 176 8.77 -6.89 5.09
CA ASP A 176 8.32 -5.95 4.06
C ASP A 176 7.36 -6.63 3.08
N TYR A 177 6.46 -5.86 2.46
CA TYR A 177 5.54 -6.37 1.44
C TYR A 177 5.94 -5.91 0.04
N VAL A 178 6.04 -6.85 -0.90
CA VAL A 178 6.28 -6.56 -2.31
C VAL A 178 4.93 -6.30 -2.99
N VAL A 179 4.76 -5.09 -3.52
CA VAL A 179 3.54 -4.64 -4.19
C VAL A 179 3.75 -4.56 -5.71
N GLU A 180 4.95 -4.23 -6.16
CA GLU A 180 5.28 -4.08 -7.58
C GLU A 180 6.65 -4.70 -7.91
N VAL A 181 6.77 -5.22 -9.13
CA VAL A 181 8.03 -5.72 -9.70
C VAL A 181 8.19 -5.13 -11.10
N ASP A 182 9.30 -4.44 -11.36
CA ASP A 182 9.61 -3.71 -12.60
C ASP A 182 8.47 -2.77 -13.06
N GLY A 183 7.79 -2.14 -12.10
CA GLY A 183 6.66 -1.24 -12.33
C GLY A 183 5.35 -1.96 -12.67
N VAL A 184 5.31 -3.29 -12.61
CA VAL A 184 4.11 -4.10 -12.77
C VAL A 184 3.58 -4.48 -11.37
N PRO A 185 2.32 -4.16 -11.04
CA PRO A 185 1.73 -4.58 -9.77
C PRO A 185 1.63 -6.10 -9.72
N VAL A 186 2.08 -6.69 -8.61
CA VAL A 186 2.08 -8.13 -8.39
C VAL A 186 1.10 -8.53 -7.31
N ARG A 187 0.37 -9.60 -7.57
CA ARG A 187 -0.64 -10.17 -6.67
C ARG A 187 -0.32 -11.61 -6.30
N GLN A 188 0.15 -12.38 -7.27
CA GLN A 188 0.45 -13.80 -7.11
C GLN A 188 1.95 -14.03 -6.98
N HIS A 189 2.32 -14.97 -6.10
CA HIS A 189 3.72 -15.32 -5.88
C HIS A 189 4.39 -15.85 -7.15
N GLU A 190 3.70 -16.71 -7.91
CA GLU A 190 4.25 -17.29 -9.14
C GLU A 190 4.58 -16.23 -10.19
N ALA A 191 3.71 -15.23 -10.36
CA ALA A 191 3.92 -14.13 -11.30
C ALA A 191 5.12 -13.26 -10.90
N ALA A 192 5.24 -12.93 -9.60
CA ALA A 192 6.40 -12.20 -9.10
C ALA A 192 7.70 -13.00 -9.28
N ALA A 193 7.70 -14.28 -8.91
CA ALA A 193 8.86 -15.16 -9.06
C ALA A 193 9.27 -15.30 -10.54
N ALA A 194 8.31 -15.39 -11.46
CA ALA A 194 8.57 -15.44 -12.89
C ALA A 194 9.23 -14.14 -13.40
N MET A 195 8.73 -12.97 -12.98
CA MET A 195 9.32 -11.68 -13.38
C MET A 195 10.73 -11.48 -12.81
N ILE A 196 10.95 -11.84 -11.54
CA ILE A 196 12.27 -11.77 -10.90
C ILE A 196 13.26 -12.68 -11.65
N LYS A 197 12.86 -13.91 -11.99
CA LYS A 197 13.69 -14.82 -12.78
C LYS A 197 13.94 -14.31 -14.21
N ALA A 198 12.95 -13.67 -14.82
CA ALA A 198 13.05 -13.09 -16.17
C ALA A 198 13.96 -11.85 -16.24
N SER A 199 14.26 -11.21 -15.10
CA SER A 199 15.23 -10.12 -15.04
C SER A 199 16.64 -10.56 -15.49
N GLN A 200 16.99 -11.86 -15.37
CA GLN A 200 18.22 -12.47 -15.92
C GLN A 200 19.51 -11.70 -15.60
N GLY A 201 19.64 -11.22 -14.36
CA GLY A 201 20.84 -10.46 -13.95
C GLY A 201 20.82 -8.98 -14.36
N ARG A 202 19.67 -8.42 -14.71
CA ARG A 202 19.45 -6.97 -14.78
C ARG A 202 19.04 -6.42 -13.42
N THR A 203 19.15 -5.10 -13.27
CA THR A 203 18.63 -4.40 -12.09
C THR A 203 17.13 -4.67 -11.96
N LEU A 204 16.72 -5.12 -10.78
CA LEU A 204 15.33 -5.40 -10.44
C LEU A 204 14.76 -4.20 -9.70
N ARG A 205 13.68 -3.61 -10.20
CA ARG A 205 12.98 -2.52 -9.51
C ARG A 205 11.81 -3.09 -8.71
N LEU A 206 11.85 -2.98 -7.39
CA LEU A 206 10.76 -3.41 -6.53
C LEU A 206 10.02 -2.21 -5.95
N GLY A 207 8.69 -2.27 -5.97
CA GLY A 207 7.82 -1.40 -5.19
C GLY A 207 7.46 -2.12 -3.89
N VAL A 208 7.92 -1.59 -2.76
CA VAL A 208 7.83 -2.26 -1.46
C VAL A 208 7.13 -1.39 -0.44
N LEU A 209 6.24 -1.99 0.35
CA LEU A 209 5.59 -1.38 1.49
C LEU A 209 6.26 -1.85 2.78
N CYS A 210 6.94 -0.93 3.47
CA CYS A 210 7.58 -1.20 4.76
C CYS A 210 6.62 -0.92 5.91
N LEU A 211 6.16 -1.95 6.62
CA LEU A 211 5.23 -1.80 7.76
C LEU A 211 5.93 -1.70 9.13
N GLY A 212 7.22 -2.02 9.22
CA GLY A 212 7.97 -2.05 10.48
C GLY A 212 8.79 -0.78 10.77
N PRO A 213 9.05 -0.46 12.05
CA PRO A 213 10.03 0.55 12.40
C PRO A 213 11.40 0.12 11.86
N ARG A 214 11.93 0.89 10.91
CA ARG A 214 13.33 0.73 10.49
C ARG A 214 14.21 1.06 11.68
N GLN A 215 14.73 0.02 12.35
CA GLN A 215 15.94 0.23 13.13
C GLN A 215 16.99 0.73 12.15
N LYS A 216 17.31 2.03 12.24
CA LYS A 216 18.39 2.67 11.50
C LYS A 216 19.69 2.03 11.97
N HIS A 217 19.99 0.83 11.48
CA HIS A 217 21.35 0.36 11.42
C HIS A 217 21.98 1.22 10.32
N GLY A 218 22.58 2.33 10.73
CA GLY A 218 23.49 3.07 9.87
C GLY A 218 24.50 2.06 9.35
N VAL A 219 24.56 1.90 8.04
CA VAL A 219 25.61 1.12 7.38
C VAL A 219 26.88 1.97 7.51
N GLY A 220 27.54 1.87 8.65
CA GLY A 220 28.94 2.24 8.79
C GLY A 220 29.75 1.07 8.27
N ALA A 221 30.28 1.20 7.05
CA ALA A 221 31.35 0.34 6.58
C ALA A 221 32.64 0.72 7.34
N GLU A 222 33.02 -0.19 8.24
CA GLU A 222 34.30 -0.54 8.89
C GLU A 222 35.45 0.49 8.95
N ASP A 223 35.96 0.77 10.16
CA ASP A 223 37.26 0.23 10.64
C ASP A 223 37.59 0.68 12.08
N GLY A 224 38.21 -0.22 12.86
CA GLY A 224 39.20 0.16 13.88
C GLY A 224 38.79 0.28 15.37
N GLN A 225 39.33 -0.66 16.15
CA GLN A 225 39.85 -0.51 17.52
C GLN A 225 38.96 0.01 18.68
N THR A 226 38.61 -0.93 19.56
CA THR A 226 38.93 -0.96 21.00
C THR A 226 39.25 0.37 21.70
N GLY A 227 38.43 0.77 22.68
CA GLY A 227 38.85 1.64 23.79
C GLY A 227 38.04 2.92 23.98
N ALA A 228 36.81 2.83 24.47
CA ALA A 228 36.00 4.01 24.81
C ALA A 228 35.31 3.93 26.18
N GLU A 229 35.85 3.16 27.12
CA GLU A 229 35.32 3.05 28.50
C GLU A 229 36.15 3.85 29.53
N GLY A 230 37.38 4.27 29.19
CA GLY A 230 38.23 5.08 30.10
C GLY A 230 37.96 6.59 30.08
N ALA A 231 37.41 7.14 28.99
CA ALA A 231 37.34 8.60 28.81
C ALA A 231 36.17 9.28 29.55
N ARG A 232 35.18 8.50 30.03
CA ARG A 232 33.95 9.03 30.65
C ARG A 232 34.08 9.24 32.17
N LEU A 233 34.98 8.50 32.83
CA LEU A 233 35.27 8.65 34.26
C LEU A 233 36.27 9.78 34.54
N ASP A 234 37.22 10.03 33.63
CA ASP A 234 38.26 11.05 33.78
C ASP A 234 37.70 12.49 33.74
N ARG A 235 36.73 12.75 32.85
CA ARG A 235 36.05 14.06 32.80
C ARG A 235 35.22 14.36 34.06
N LYS A 236 34.73 13.34 34.75
CA LYS A 236 33.97 13.51 36.01
C LYS A 236 34.89 13.82 37.18
N HIS A 237 36.08 13.22 37.24
CA HIS A 237 37.03 13.48 38.32
C HIS A 237 37.62 14.90 38.26
N LYS A 238 37.97 15.38 37.06
CA LYS A 238 38.54 16.73 36.89
C LYS A 238 37.58 17.88 37.19
N ALA A 239 36.27 17.64 37.10
CA ALA A 239 35.24 18.65 37.40
C ALA A 239 34.96 18.80 38.90
N LEU A 240 35.29 17.79 39.72
CA LEU A 240 35.10 17.84 41.18
C LEU A 240 36.23 18.59 41.89
N GLU A 241 37.46 18.53 41.37
CA GLU A 241 38.61 19.25 41.94
C GLU A 241 38.50 20.79 41.78
N PHE A 242 37.80 21.27 40.75
CA PHE A 242 37.65 22.71 40.51
C PHE A 242 36.58 23.38 41.40
N ASN A 243 35.68 22.60 42.01
CA ASN A 243 34.62 23.11 42.90
C ASN A 243 34.98 23.05 44.39
N ALA A 244 36.18 22.59 44.74
CA ALA A 244 36.63 22.42 46.13
C ALA A 244 37.65 23.48 46.60
N ARG A 245 37.71 24.65 45.96
CA ARG A 245 38.48 25.81 46.41
C ARG A 245 37.59 27.03 46.58
#